data_AF-A0A842UM61-F1
#
_entry.id   AF-A0A842UM61-F1
#
_cell.length_a   1.000
_cell.length_b   1.000
_cell.length_c   1.000
_cell.angle_alpha   90.00
_cell.angle_beta   90.00
_cell.angle_gamma   90.00
#
_symmetry.space_group_name_H-M   'P 1'
#
loop_
_entity.id
_entity.type
_entity.pdbx_description
1 polymer ?
#
loop_
_entity_poly.entity_id
_entity_poly.type
_entity_poly.pdbx_seq_one_letter_code
_entity_poly.pdbx_strand_id
1 'polypeptide(L)'
;MAKPKADIKLKKISDIEWEIPKGTIPNMNVPARVFSSDLLLPKMKQDRTLTQIANVATLPGIYKHAICLPDGHEGYGFPIGGVAALDFEKGGISPGGIGYDINCLTGDSKILTEFGSYLKIKDFENLFTITKNKNTLQKSNLLKIKSLSKTKITNKKILAYMSRESNDVYEITTTCGFKIKATSDHPFLTPFGMIDLKDLKPKDKVAINTFKGIKQDDKEKYTLLSETDFKKTEADELTKRNLLPLKNPSNKLYILSKLFGYCLGDGTLYFSNKKGFVNFYGSKEDLENIKLDIQRLGFSARIYSRTRNHKIKDQYGIKKFITKTYELHCSAKSLAKLFVKLGMPVGTKTNQIINIPDWIMNGDKTIKRLFLAGLFGAELSSPKTHSKTGFYAPVLSLNKNSKYEENCRKFMIQIMNLLEDFNIKTTKISSRKEHKNRFGETVRVRLLISANENNLLKLWRNIGFEYNNKRQELANIASYYILLKKNENKFRQNLAKRIKEYKKKGLKISEVKHIFKNKINERFIERHFYEDAKQRISLNFIS
;
A
#
# COMPACT_ATOMS: atom_id res chain seq x y z
N MET A 1 22.21 24.83 2.86
CA MET A 1 23.44 25.63 2.72
C MET A 1 24.62 24.79 3.17
N ALA A 2 25.55 24.47 2.28
CA ALA A 2 26.78 23.77 2.64
C ALA A 2 27.62 24.66 3.55
N LYS A 3 28.04 24.15 4.72
CA LYS A 3 29.01 24.86 5.56
C LYS A 3 30.30 25.09 4.76
N PRO A 4 30.95 26.25 4.91
CA PRO A 4 32.19 26.54 4.20
C PRO A 4 33.26 25.49 4.54
N LYS A 5 34.08 25.19 3.54
CA LYS A 5 35.21 24.27 3.64
C LYS A 5 36.24 24.89 4.58
N ALA A 6 36.40 24.33 5.78
CA ALA A 6 37.38 24.84 6.73
C ALA A 6 38.78 24.41 6.28
N ASP A 7 39.73 25.35 6.27
CA ASP A 7 41.13 25.03 6.01
C ASP A 7 41.72 24.33 7.25
N ILE A 8 41.74 23.00 7.22
CA ILE A 8 42.19 22.17 8.34
C ILE A 8 43.72 22.08 8.29
N LYS A 9 44.38 22.72 9.26
CA LYS A 9 45.83 22.63 9.45
C LYS A 9 46.22 21.22 9.90
N LEU A 10 47.14 20.61 9.16
CA LEU A 10 47.68 19.27 9.40
C LEU A 10 49.15 19.38 9.84
N LYS A 11 49.53 18.59 10.83
CA LYS A 11 50.93 18.38 11.26
C LYS A 11 51.41 17.03 10.71
N LYS A 12 52.49 17.01 9.93
CA LYS A 12 53.12 15.75 9.48
C LYS A 12 53.78 15.07 10.68
N ILE A 13 53.56 13.76 10.82
CA ILE A 13 54.12 12.94 11.91
C ILE A 13 55.11 11.92 11.32
N SER A 14 54.75 11.30 10.21
CA SER A 14 55.60 10.42 9.42
C SER A 14 55.24 10.52 7.93
N ASP A 15 55.87 9.72 7.08
CA ASP A 15 55.62 9.72 5.63
C ASP A 15 54.17 9.38 5.24
N ILE A 16 53.46 8.67 6.11
CA ILE A 16 52.07 8.24 5.89
C ILE A 16 51.11 8.70 6.98
N GLU A 17 51.59 9.46 7.97
CA GLU A 17 50.78 9.89 9.11
C GLU A 17 50.74 11.41 9.26
N TRP A 18 49.53 11.92 9.42
CA TRP A 18 49.23 13.31 9.68
C TRP A 18 48.34 13.43 10.89
N GLU A 19 48.46 14.54 11.62
CA GLU A 19 47.64 14.86 12.76
C GLU A 19 46.90 16.17 12.54
N ILE A 20 45.62 16.20 12.87
CA ILE A 20 44.84 17.41 13.09
C ILE A 20 44.87 17.67 14.60
N PRO A 21 45.63 18.66 15.07
CA PRO A 21 45.80 18.91 16.50
C PRO A 21 44.45 19.15 17.21
N LYS A 22 44.34 18.69 18.45
CA LYS A 22 43.19 19.01 19.31
C LYS A 22 43.06 20.54 19.43
N GLY A 23 41.85 21.05 19.23
CA GLY A 23 41.57 22.49 19.24
C GLY A 23 41.62 23.15 17.85
N THR A 24 41.95 22.40 16.78
CA THR A 24 41.84 22.91 15.40
C THR A 24 40.40 23.35 15.08
N ILE A 25 39.40 22.67 15.65
CA ILE A 25 38.01 23.14 15.73
C ILE A 25 37.54 23.15 17.20
N PRO A 26 36.51 23.95 17.55
CA PRO A 26 35.97 23.96 18.91
C PRO A 26 35.48 22.59 19.37
N ASN A 27 35.63 22.31 20.66
CA ASN A 27 35.11 21.11 21.34
C ASN A 27 35.72 19.76 20.90
N MET A 28 36.89 19.75 20.24
CA MET A 28 37.62 18.49 20.04
C MET A 28 38.01 17.91 21.40
N ASN A 29 37.60 16.67 21.69
CA ASN A 29 37.99 15.93 22.89
C ASN A 29 39.37 15.28 22.72
N VAL A 30 39.70 14.88 21.50
CA VAL A 30 40.95 14.20 21.09
C VAL A 30 41.50 14.82 19.81
N PRO A 31 42.79 14.62 19.45
CA PRO A 31 43.28 14.93 18.11
C PRO A 31 42.74 13.94 17.06
N ALA A 32 42.78 14.31 15.78
CA ALA A 32 42.47 13.41 14.68
C ALA A 32 43.74 12.94 13.95
N ARG A 33 43.81 11.66 13.59
CA ARG A 33 44.90 11.05 12.80
C ARG A 33 44.42 10.77 11.39
N VAL A 34 45.24 11.12 10.40
CA VAL A 34 44.95 10.88 8.99
C VAL A 34 46.08 10.07 8.41
N PHE A 35 45.78 8.84 8.01
CA PHE A 35 46.74 7.96 7.33
C PHE A 35 46.62 8.19 5.83
N SER A 36 47.63 8.81 5.23
CA SER A 36 47.61 9.19 3.82
C SER A 36 49.02 9.46 3.32
N SER A 37 49.34 8.96 2.12
CA SER A 37 50.58 9.34 1.44
C SER A 37 50.49 10.77 0.91
N ASP A 38 51.64 11.37 0.58
CA ASP A 38 51.70 12.69 -0.05
C ASP A 38 50.89 12.75 -1.38
N LEU A 39 50.65 11.61 -2.03
CA LEU A 39 49.82 11.50 -3.24
C LEU A 39 48.31 11.51 -2.97
N LEU A 40 47.86 10.95 -1.84
CA LEU A 40 46.44 10.80 -1.52
C LEU A 40 45.90 12.00 -0.72
N LEU A 41 46.74 12.63 0.11
CA LEU A 41 46.33 13.75 0.96
C LEU A 41 45.71 14.93 0.18
N PRO A 42 46.22 15.32 -1.01
CA PRO A 42 45.58 16.36 -1.81
C PRO A 42 44.13 16.04 -2.18
N LYS A 43 43.77 14.76 -2.40
CA LYS A 43 42.39 14.36 -2.69
C LYS A 43 41.48 14.54 -1.47
N MET A 44 41.94 14.16 -0.28
CA MET A 44 41.19 14.36 0.97
C MET A 44 40.99 15.85 1.31
N LYS A 45 41.83 16.74 0.78
CA LYS A 45 41.68 18.19 0.88
C LYS A 45 40.67 18.76 -0.13
N GLN A 46 40.21 17.99 -1.11
CA GLN A 46 39.27 18.46 -2.15
C GLN A 46 37.81 18.52 -1.67
N ASP A 47 37.46 17.85 -0.57
CA ASP A 47 36.10 17.77 -0.05
C ASP A 47 36.06 18.07 1.48
N ARG A 48 35.00 17.68 2.19
CA ARG A 48 34.86 17.91 3.65
C ARG A 48 35.49 16.82 4.52
N THR A 49 36.23 15.85 3.97
CA THR A 49 36.79 14.69 4.69
C THR A 49 37.53 15.09 5.97
N LEU A 50 38.48 16.04 5.88
CA LEU A 50 39.27 16.49 7.02
C LEU A 50 38.43 17.24 8.07
N THR A 51 37.43 17.99 7.62
CA THR A 51 36.49 18.66 8.53
C THR A 51 35.62 17.64 9.24
N GLN A 52 35.17 16.60 8.55
CA GLN A 52 34.35 15.54 9.13
C GLN A 52 35.11 14.76 10.19
N ILE A 53 36.35 14.32 9.93
CA ILE A 53 37.11 13.60 10.96
C ILE A 53 37.44 14.50 12.17
N ALA A 54 37.68 15.80 11.96
CA ALA A 54 37.81 16.75 13.05
C ALA A 54 36.52 16.85 13.88
N ASN A 55 35.35 16.86 13.25
CA ASN A 55 34.06 16.82 13.95
C ASN A 55 33.87 15.51 14.74
N VAL A 56 34.28 14.37 14.19
CA VAL A 56 34.25 13.07 14.89
C VAL A 56 35.08 13.13 16.18
N ALA A 57 36.18 13.88 16.17
CA ALA A 57 37.02 14.10 17.35
C ALA A 57 36.32 14.89 18.48
N THR A 58 35.15 15.48 18.23
CA THR A 58 34.32 16.17 19.23
C THR A 58 33.32 15.26 19.95
N LEU A 59 33.21 13.99 19.55
CA LEU A 59 32.19 13.10 20.10
C LEU A 59 32.43 12.80 21.59
N PRO A 60 31.38 12.79 22.43
CA PRO A 60 31.50 12.40 23.84
C PRO A 60 32.03 10.97 23.98
N GLY A 61 32.87 10.75 24.99
CA GLY A 61 33.42 9.43 25.28
C GLY A 61 34.43 8.91 24.25
N ILE A 62 34.85 9.71 23.27
CA ILE A 62 35.90 9.29 22.33
C ILE A 62 37.24 9.13 23.03
N TYR A 63 37.94 8.02 22.75
CA TYR A 63 39.14 7.63 23.49
C TYR A 63 40.40 8.43 23.13
N LYS A 64 41.18 7.97 22.14
CA LYS A 64 42.54 8.47 21.88
C LYS A 64 42.62 9.36 20.63
N HIS A 65 41.98 8.94 19.55
CA HIS A 65 41.98 9.63 18.27
C HIS A 65 40.68 9.39 17.52
N ALA A 66 40.26 10.35 16.70
CA ALA A 66 39.45 10.07 15.52
C ALA A 66 40.39 9.77 14.35
N ILE A 67 40.19 8.66 13.65
CA ILE A 67 41.13 8.18 12.61
C ILE A 67 40.47 8.25 11.24
N CYS A 68 41.16 8.79 10.24
CA CYS A 68 40.79 8.70 8.83
C CYS A 68 41.79 7.78 8.12
N LEU A 69 41.30 6.70 7.52
CA LEU A 69 42.10 5.73 6.77
C LEU A 69 42.41 6.22 5.34
N PRO A 70 43.33 5.57 4.60
CA PRO A 70 43.79 6.04 3.28
C PRO A 70 42.70 6.13 2.19
N ASP A 71 41.59 5.41 2.34
CA ASP A 71 40.40 5.48 1.48
C ASP A 71 39.44 6.63 1.84
N GLY A 72 39.86 7.49 2.77
CA GLY A 72 39.13 8.65 3.27
C GLY A 72 38.52 9.53 2.19
N HIS A 73 37.20 9.66 2.17
CA HIS A 73 36.47 10.64 1.36
C HIS A 73 35.17 11.07 2.03
N GLU A 74 34.55 12.13 1.54
CA GLU A 74 33.40 12.76 2.18
C GLU A 74 32.22 11.78 2.37
N GLY A 75 31.81 11.61 3.64
CA GLY A 75 30.59 10.89 4.03
C GLY A 75 29.47 11.85 4.46
N TYR A 76 28.58 11.42 5.35
CA TYR A 76 27.51 12.27 5.89
C TYR A 76 27.88 12.91 7.24
N GLY A 77 28.35 12.10 8.19
CA GLY A 77 28.80 12.54 9.51
C GLY A 77 30.31 12.37 9.68
N PHE A 78 30.73 11.11 9.66
CA PHE A 78 32.11 10.66 9.54
C PHE A 78 32.46 10.64 8.06
N PRO A 79 33.74 10.83 7.69
CA PRO A 79 34.17 10.46 6.35
C PRO A 79 34.04 8.94 6.17
N ILE A 80 33.89 8.49 4.93
CA ILE A 80 34.16 7.09 4.59
C ILE A 80 35.63 6.81 4.95
N GLY A 81 35.94 5.64 5.50
CA GLY A 81 37.25 5.35 6.10
C GLY A 81 37.47 5.98 7.49
N GLY A 82 36.47 6.66 8.06
CA GLY A 82 36.51 7.24 9.41
C GLY A 82 36.27 6.21 10.52
N VAL A 83 37.13 6.20 11.54
CA VAL A 83 37.09 5.29 12.69
C VAL A 83 37.11 6.09 13.99
N ALA A 84 36.22 5.76 14.91
CA ALA A 84 36.25 6.27 16.28
C ALA A 84 35.89 5.17 17.27
N ALA A 85 36.69 5.03 18.33
CA ALA A 85 36.35 4.23 19.49
C ALA A 85 35.69 5.14 20.53
N LEU A 86 34.46 4.82 20.91
CA LEU A 86 33.66 5.56 21.89
C LEU A 86 33.40 4.68 23.12
N ASP A 87 33.49 5.28 24.29
CA ASP A 87 33.07 4.67 25.55
C ASP A 87 31.57 4.33 25.51
N PHE A 88 31.20 3.16 26.01
CA PHE A 88 29.82 2.66 25.94
C PHE A 88 28.85 3.44 26.85
N GLU A 89 29.31 3.88 28.02
CA GLU A 89 28.49 4.57 29.03
C GLU A 89 28.47 6.09 28.82
N LYS A 90 29.62 6.66 28.46
CA LYS A 90 29.82 8.12 28.31
C LYS A 90 29.69 8.62 26.87
N GLY A 91 29.70 7.70 25.90
CA GLY A 91 29.62 7.99 24.47
C GLY A 91 28.32 7.49 23.84
N GLY A 92 28.42 6.81 22.70
CA GLY A 92 27.26 6.24 22.02
C GLY A 92 27.61 5.38 20.80
N ILE A 93 26.67 4.57 20.34
CA ILE A 93 26.81 3.75 19.13
C ILE A 93 26.09 4.46 17.97
N SER A 94 26.82 4.78 16.90
CA SER A 94 26.26 5.41 15.70
C SER A 94 26.29 4.46 14.49
N PRO A 95 25.22 3.68 14.25
CA PRO A 95 25.15 2.77 13.10
C PRO A 95 25.04 3.48 11.75
N GLY A 96 24.98 4.82 11.73
CA GLY A 96 24.98 5.66 10.53
C GLY A 96 26.07 6.73 10.55
N GLY A 97 27.13 6.53 11.34
CA GLY A 97 28.20 7.52 11.51
C GLY A 97 28.79 7.98 10.18
N ILE A 98 29.12 7.04 9.30
CA ILE A 98 29.67 7.29 7.96
C ILE A 98 28.59 7.77 6.99
N GLY A 99 27.41 7.16 7.05
CA GLY A 99 26.31 7.43 6.14
C GLY A 99 25.45 6.20 5.89
N TYR A 100 24.44 6.37 5.04
CA TYR A 100 23.70 5.27 4.42
C TYR A 100 23.77 5.45 2.91
N ASP A 101 23.75 4.36 2.14
CA ASP A 101 23.48 4.44 0.70
C ASP A 101 22.06 5.00 0.51
N ILE A 102 21.98 6.27 0.09
CA ILE A 102 20.71 6.97 -0.08
C ILE A 102 20.13 6.60 -1.44
N ASN A 103 19.53 5.42 -1.49
CA ASN A 103 18.81 4.94 -2.67
C ASN A 103 17.46 5.66 -2.78
N CYS A 104 17.30 6.53 -3.79
CA CYS A 104 16.17 7.44 -3.85
C CYS A 104 15.22 7.19 -5.03
N LEU A 105 13.94 7.44 -4.77
CA LEU A 105 12.92 7.67 -5.77
C LEU A 105 12.66 9.19 -5.87
N THR A 106 12.13 9.64 -7.00
CA THR A 106 11.75 11.05 -7.14
C THR A 106 10.60 11.43 -6.19
N GLY A 107 10.58 12.69 -5.75
CA GLY A 107 9.61 13.19 -4.77
C GLY A 107 8.14 13.04 -5.16
N ASP A 108 7.81 12.91 -6.45
CA ASP A 108 6.46 12.68 -6.96
C ASP A 108 6.00 11.21 -6.88
N SER A 109 6.92 10.30 -6.57
CA SER A 109 6.62 8.87 -6.37
C SER A 109 5.62 8.68 -5.23
N LYS A 110 4.67 7.76 -5.43
CA LYS A 110 3.56 7.54 -4.52
C LYS A 110 3.86 6.39 -3.57
N ILE A 111 3.70 6.64 -2.28
CA ILE A 111 3.86 5.64 -1.22
C ILE A 111 2.50 5.31 -0.63
N LEU A 112 2.16 4.02 -0.63
CA LEU A 112 0.93 3.51 -0.05
C LEU A 112 1.02 3.49 1.47
N THR A 113 0.03 4.06 2.11
CA THR A 113 -0.21 3.92 3.55
C THR A 113 -0.81 2.54 3.84
N GLU A 114 -0.78 2.13 5.11
CA GLU A 114 -1.41 0.88 5.54
C GLU A 114 -2.93 0.83 5.27
N PHE A 115 -3.58 1.99 5.18
CA PHE A 115 -5.01 2.13 4.94
C PHE A 115 -5.38 2.22 3.46
N GLY A 116 -4.41 2.02 2.56
CA GLY A 116 -4.63 2.03 1.12
C GLY A 116 -4.91 3.41 0.53
N SER A 117 -4.63 4.48 1.29
CA SER A 117 -4.38 5.80 0.71
C SER A 117 -2.92 5.91 0.25
N TYR A 118 -2.57 6.95 -0.49
CA TYR A 118 -1.20 7.28 -0.83
C TYR A 118 -0.88 8.75 -0.59
N LEU A 119 0.39 8.99 -0.27
CA LEU A 119 1.04 10.31 -0.26
C LEU A 119 2.20 10.28 -1.27
N LYS A 120 2.62 11.43 -1.79
CA LYS A 120 3.88 11.50 -2.55
C LYS A 120 5.04 11.57 -1.58
N ILE A 121 6.22 11.07 -1.97
CA ILE A 121 7.42 11.10 -1.13
C ILE A 121 7.71 12.52 -0.61
N LYS A 122 7.63 13.53 -1.46
CA LYS A 122 7.85 14.93 -1.07
C LYS A 122 6.88 15.43 -0.01
N ASP A 123 5.65 14.90 0.02
CA ASP A 123 4.63 15.35 0.98
C ASP A 123 4.92 14.82 2.41
N PHE A 124 5.84 13.86 2.56
CA PHE A 124 6.28 13.39 3.87
C PHE A 124 7.16 14.41 4.59
N GLU A 125 7.81 15.35 3.91
CA GLU A 125 8.65 16.38 4.55
C GLU A 125 7.88 17.10 5.68
N ASN A 126 6.63 17.49 5.39
CA ASN A 126 5.71 18.12 6.33
C ASN A 126 5.38 17.27 7.57
N LEU A 127 5.58 15.95 7.51
CA LEU A 127 5.34 15.01 8.60
C LEU A 127 6.57 14.81 9.50
N PHE A 128 7.74 15.34 9.11
CA PHE A 128 9.01 15.16 9.81
C PHE A 128 9.67 16.48 10.25
N THR A 129 9.10 17.64 9.91
CA THR A 129 9.69 18.95 10.24
C THR A 129 9.89 19.14 11.74
N ILE A 130 11.13 19.45 12.11
CA ILE A 130 11.62 19.76 13.46
C ILE A 130 11.20 21.19 13.81
N THR A 131 10.42 21.39 14.88
CA THR A 131 10.27 22.70 15.52
C THR A 131 11.59 23.08 16.19
N LYS A 132 12.15 24.25 15.82
CA LYS A 132 13.42 24.80 16.34
C LYS A 132 13.44 25.04 17.86
N ASN A 133 12.31 24.94 18.55
CA ASN A 133 12.24 25.08 20.00
C ASN A 133 12.00 23.70 20.62
N LYS A 134 13.00 23.23 21.36
CA LYS A 134 12.99 22.15 22.36
C LYS A 134 11.76 21.22 22.34
N ASN A 135 12.00 19.97 21.91
CA ASN A 135 11.26 18.75 22.30
C ASN A 135 9.84 18.52 21.78
N THR A 136 9.57 18.79 20.50
CA THR A 136 8.48 18.08 19.81
C THR A 136 8.82 17.80 18.35
N LEU A 137 9.57 16.71 18.11
CA LEU A 137 9.41 15.96 16.87
C LEU A 137 7.92 15.62 16.78
N GLN A 138 7.16 16.26 15.89
CA GLN A 138 5.84 15.75 15.51
C GLN A 138 6.05 14.50 14.66
N LYS A 139 6.65 13.47 15.25
CA LYS A 139 6.74 12.14 14.67
C LYS A 139 5.30 11.70 14.43
N SER A 140 4.92 11.62 13.16
CA SER A 140 3.74 10.86 12.74
C SER A 140 3.97 9.35 12.95
N ASN A 141 4.32 8.94 14.18
CA ASN A 141 4.60 7.56 14.66
C ASN A 141 3.48 6.55 14.34
N LEU A 142 2.36 7.03 13.81
CA LEU A 142 1.16 6.29 13.47
C LEU A 142 1.05 5.96 11.97
N LEU A 143 1.76 6.65 11.07
CA LEU A 143 1.64 6.37 9.64
C LEU A 143 2.57 5.21 9.28
N LYS A 144 1.97 4.03 9.07
CA LYS A 144 2.68 2.89 8.49
C LYS A 144 2.50 2.87 6.97
N ILE A 145 3.53 2.40 6.28
CA ILE A 145 3.53 2.22 4.84
C ILE A 145 3.54 0.74 4.49
N LYS A 146 2.97 0.39 3.34
CA LYS A 146 3.06 -0.96 2.81
C LYS A 146 4.45 -1.19 2.23
N SER A 147 5.16 -2.16 2.77
CA SER A 147 6.49 -2.59 2.34
C SER A 147 6.44 -4.05 1.91
N LEU A 148 6.93 -4.32 0.70
CA LEU A 148 7.13 -5.67 0.20
C LEU A 148 8.45 -6.20 0.76
N SER A 149 8.37 -7.27 1.56
CA SER A 149 9.54 -8.10 1.89
C SER A 149 9.87 -9.03 0.71
N LYS A 150 10.52 -10.17 0.92
CA LYS A 150 10.75 -11.15 -0.16
C LYS A 150 9.45 -11.79 -0.68
N THR A 151 8.47 -12.05 0.19
CA THR A 151 7.27 -12.83 -0.17
C THR A 151 5.95 -12.24 0.32
N LYS A 152 5.98 -11.25 1.24
CA LYS A 152 4.76 -10.70 1.85
C LYS A 152 4.81 -9.19 1.97
N ILE A 153 3.66 -8.56 1.74
CA ILE A 153 3.45 -7.14 2.02
C ILE A 153 3.16 -7.00 3.52
N THR A 154 3.92 -6.12 4.18
CA THR A 154 3.78 -5.83 5.61
C THR A 154 3.72 -4.32 5.85
N ASN A 155 3.15 -3.90 6.98
CA ASN A 155 3.09 -2.49 7.33
C ASN A 155 4.32 -2.10 8.17
N LYS A 156 5.10 -1.14 7.69
CA LYS A 156 6.34 -0.66 8.34
C LYS A 156 6.20 0.79 8.79
N LYS A 157 6.78 1.13 9.94
CA LYS A 157 6.88 2.52 10.40
C LYS A 157 7.99 3.22 9.61
N ILE A 158 7.78 4.51 9.33
CA ILE A 158 8.83 5.35 8.75
C ILE A 158 9.68 5.88 9.90
N LEU A 159 11.00 5.71 9.80
CA LEU A 159 11.95 6.12 10.85
C LEU A 159 12.53 7.51 10.59
N ALA A 160 12.81 7.82 9.32
CA ALA A 160 13.38 9.08 8.88
C ALA A 160 12.89 9.44 7.48
N TYR A 161 12.92 10.74 7.18
CA TYR A 161 12.78 11.28 5.84
C TYR A 161 14.10 11.93 5.45
N MET A 162 14.60 11.62 4.26
CA MET A 162 15.86 12.13 3.71
C MET A 162 15.63 12.53 2.25
N SER A 163 16.27 13.61 1.84
CA SER A 163 16.24 14.09 0.46
C SER A 163 17.65 14.51 0.04
N ARG A 164 17.96 14.30 -1.25
CA ARG A 164 19.18 14.76 -1.90
C ARG A 164 18.86 15.20 -3.32
N GLU A 165 19.66 16.11 -3.86
CA GLU A 165 19.68 16.39 -5.29
C GLU A 165 20.56 15.35 -5.99
N SER A 166 20.17 14.93 -7.19
CA SER A 166 20.96 14.03 -8.02
C SER A 166 20.75 14.37 -9.49
N ASN A 167 21.85 14.43 -10.24
CA ASN A 167 21.83 14.56 -11.69
C ASN A 167 21.71 13.18 -12.38
N ASP A 168 21.84 12.10 -11.62
CA ASP A 168 21.85 10.73 -12.12
C ASP A 168 20.52 10.03 -11.80
N VAL A 169 19.49 10.32 -12.59
CA VAL A 169 18.11 9.83 -12.41
C VAL A 169 17.60 9.19 -13.70
N TYR A 170 17.11 7.96 -13.58
CA TYR A 170 16.63 7.15 -14.69
C TYR A 170 15.13 6.89 -14.56
N GLU A 171 14.44 6.65 -15.69
CA GLU A 171 13.04 6.19 -15.71
C GLU A 171 12.98 4.74 -16.20
N ILE A 172 12.49 3.83 -15.33
CA ILE A 172 12.16 2.47 -15.75
C ILE A 172 10.69 2.40 -16.18
N THR A 173 10.42 1.77 -17.32
CA THR A 173 9.07 1.50 -17.81
C THR A 173 8.86 -0.01 -17.96
N THR A 174 7.85 -0.52 -17.27
CA THR A 174 7.45 -1.94 -17.39
C THR A 174 6.56 -2.17 -18.61
N THR A 175 6.45 -3.42 -19.07
CA THR A 175 5.56 -3.82 -20.17
C THR A 175 4.08 -3.53 -19.88
N CYS A 176 3.66 -3.60 -18.61
CA CYS A 176 2.32 -3.23 -18.16
C CYS A 176 2.15 -1.71 -17.90
N GLY A 177 3.16 -0.90 -18.22
CA GLY A 177 3.05 0.56 -18.32
C GLY A 177 3.25 1.31 -17.00
N PHE A 178 3.72 0.62 -15.96
CA PHE A 178 4.21 1.31 -14.76
C PHE A 178 5.51 2.01 -15.10
N LYS A 179 5.62 3.23 -14.60
CA LYS A 179 6.79 4.09 -14.70
C LYS A 179 7.20 4.52 -13.31
N ILE A 180 8.51 4.54 -13.06
CA ILE A 180 9.06 5.07 -11.81
C ILE A 180 10.45 5.65 -12.11
N LYS A 181 10.76 6.75 -11.43
CA LYS A 181 12.03 7.45 -11.57
C LYS A 181 12.86 7.27 -10.30
N ALA A 182 14.12 6.89 -10.46
CA ALA A 182 15.00 6.55 -9.36
C ALA A 182 16.46 6.86 -9.71
N THR A 183 17.32 6.97 -8.69
CA THR A 183 18.77 7.07 -8.87
C THR A 183 19.37 5.74 -9.38
N SER A 184 20.55 5.78 -10.01
CA SER A 184 21.24 4.59 -10.56
C SER A 184 21.42 3.46 -9.53
N ASP A 185 21.72 3.82 -8.29
CA ASP A 185 21.92 2.95 -7.14
C ASP A 185 20.61 2.43 -6.52
N HIS A 186 19.42 2.88 -6.96
CA HIS A 186 18.16 2.45 -6.34
C HIS A 186 17.82 1.00 -6.71
N PRO A 187 17.68 0.09 -5.73
CA PRO A 187 17.51 -1.31 -6.03
C PRO A 187 16.05 -1.69 -6.24
N PHE A 188 15.81 -2.58 -7.20
CA PHE A 188 14.50 -3.15 -7.50
C PHE A 188 14.48 -4.64 -7.16
N LEU A 189 13.38 -5.09 -6.56
CA LEU A 189 13.19 -6.51 -6.27
C LEU A 189 12.95 -7.30 -7.56
N THR A 190 13.80 -8.26 -7.83
CA THR A 190 13.74 -9.21 -8.95
C THR A 190 13.62 -10.65 -8.44
N PRO A 191 13.37 -11.65 -9.30
CA PRO A 191 13.42 -13.06 -8.90
C PRO A 191 14.77 -13.51 -8.29
N PHE A 192 15.86 -12.79 -8.58
CA PHE A 192 17.21 -13.09 -8.10
C PHE A 192 17.63 -12.23 -6.91
N GLY A 193 16.72 -11.40 -6.38
CA GLY A 193 17.01 -10.48 -5.28
C GLY A 193 16.92 -9.01 -5.69
N MET A 194 17.46 -8.14 -4.85
CA MET A 194 17.51 -6.70 -5.10
C MET A 194 18.65 -6.42 -6.10
N ILE A 195 18.35 -5.74 -7.21
CA ILE A 195 19.32 -5.35 -8.25
C ILE A 195 19.23 -3.84 -8.44
N ASP A 196 20.36 -3.13 -8.41
CA ASP A 196 20.44 -1.69 -8.65
C ASP A 196 19.92 -1.33 -10.03
N LEU A 197 19.31 -0.15 -10.17
CA LEU A 197 18.73 0.27 -11.44
C LEU A 197 19.75 0.26 -12.58
N LYS A 198 20.98 0.71 -12.33
CA LYS A 198 22.07 0.73 -13.33
C LYS A 198 22.41 -0.65 -13.90
N ASP A 199 22.14 -1.71 -13.15
CA ASP A 199 22.45 -3.09 -13.51
C ASP A 199 21.26 -3.82 -14.15
N LEU A 200 20.06 -3.22 -14.11
CA LEU A 200 18.87 -3.75 -14.77
C LEU A 200 18.95 -3.61 -16.29
N LYS A 201 18.52 -4.65 -16.99
CA LYS A 201 18.47 -4.71 -18.45
C LYS A 201 17.03 -4.82 -18.94
N PRO A 202 16.74 -4.36 -20.18
CA PRO A 202 15.44 -4.59 -20.80
C PRO A 202 15.08 -6.08 -20.77
N LYS A 203 13.83 -6.38 -20.39
CA LYS A 203 13.25 -7.72 -20.18
C LYS A 203 13.51 -8.35 -18.80
N ASP A 204 14.31 -7.73 -17.94
CA ASP A 204 14.41 -8.17 -16.56
C ASP A 204 13.06 -8.05 -15.85
N LYS A 205 12.80 -9.01 -14.95
CA LYS A 205 11.55 -9.07 -14.20
C LYS A 205 11.72 -8.31 -12.90
N VAL A 206 10.84 -7.33 -12.68
CA VAL A 206 10.74 -6.58 -11.43
C VAL A 206 9.41 -6.84 -10.75
N ALA A 207 9.41 -6.87 -9.42
CA ALA A 207 8.19 -7.00 -8.63
C ALA A 207 7.33 -5.75 -8.76
N ILE A 208 6.03 -5.94 -8.96
CA ILE A 208 5.06 -4.84 -9.05
C ILE A 208 3.87 -5.10 -8.13
N ASN A 209 3.26 -4.03 -7.64
CA ASN A 209 1.97 -4.07 -6.99
C ASN A 209 0.99 -3.21 -7.81
N THR A 210 -0.07 -3.83 -8.33
CA THR A 210 -1.03 -3.11 -9.15
C THR A 210 -2.03 -2.28 -8.35
N PHE A 211 -2.22 -2.59 -7.06
CA PHE A 211 -3.04 -1.80 -6.18
C PHE A 211 -2.45 -0.38 -6.05
N LYS A 212 -3.25 0.63 -6.39
CA LYS A 212 -2.86 2.04 -6.42
C LYS A 212 -3.38 2.79 -5.20
N GLY A 213 -4.48 2.32 -4.60
CA GLY A 213 -5.16 3.05 -3.55
C GLY A 213 -5.75 4.37 -4.05
N ILE A 214 -6.00 5.27 -3.11
CA ILE A 214 -6.59 6.59 -3.36
C ILE A 214 -5.71 7.69 -2.79
N LYS A 215 -5.85 8.93 -3.29
CA LYS A 215 -5.17 10.06 -2.67
C LYS A 215 -5.75 10.21 -1.25
N GLN A 216 -4.89 10.45 -0.27
CA GLN A 216 -5.36 10.82 1.06
C GLN A 216 -6.08 12.18 0.98
N ASP A 217 -7.24 12.26 1.63
CA ASP A 217 -8.00 13.51 1.74
C ASP A 217 -7.52 14.27 2.99
N ASP A 218 -7.40 15.58 2.86
CA ASP A 218 -7.11 16.50 3.96
C ASP A 218 -8.42 17.12 4.43
N LYS A 219 -9.26 16.34 5.13
CA LYS A 219 -10.47 16.86 5.79
C LYS A 219 -10.14 17.37 7.19
N GLU A 220 -10.84 18.43 7.60
CA GLU A 220 -10.78 18.94 8.97
C GLU A 220 -11.21 17.89 9.98
N LYS A 221 -10.53 17.89 11.13
CA LYS A 221 -10.80 16.95 12.21
C LYS A 221 -12.01 17.41 13.02
N TYR A 222 -13.02 16.56 13.12
CA TYR A 222 -14.15 16.77 14.01
C TYR A 222 -14.37 15.53 14.90
N THR A 223 -15.10 15.72 16.00
CA THR A 223 -15.47 14.63 16.91
C THR A 223 -16.74 13.95 16.40
N LEU A 224 -16.67 12.65 16.14
CA LEU A 224 -17.81 11.83 15.69
C LEU A 224 -18.62 11.28 16.86
N LEU A 225 -17.93 10.80 17.91
CA LEU A 225 -18.53 10.31 19.15
C LEU A 225 -17.68 10.80 20.33
N SER A 226 -18.34 11.07 21.45
CA SER A 226 -17.70 11.51 22.70
C SER A 226 -18.11 10.62 23.86
N GLU A 227 -17.54 10.87 25.04
CA GLU A 227 -17.82 10.16 26.27
C GLU A 227 -19.31 10.20 26.66
N THR A 228 -20.00 11.30 26.35
CA THR A 228 -21.43 11.49 26.67
C THR A 228 -22.36 10.57 25.87
N ASP A 229 -21.88 9.98 24.78
CA ASP A 229 -22.65 9.02 23.98
C ASP A 229 -22.77 7.64 24.67
N PHE A 230 -22.02 7.41 25.75
CA PHE A 230 -21.88 6.11 26.39
C PHE A 230 -22.20 6.17 27.88
N LYS A 231 -22.49 5.01 28.48
CA LYS A 231 -22.54 4.91 29.95
C LYS A 231 -21.12 5.08 30.49
N LYS A 232 -20.98 5.64 31.70
CA LYS A 232 -19.68 5.94 32.34
C LYS A 232 -18.65 4.80 32.22
N THR A 233 -19.03 3.58 32.58
CA THR A 233 -18.11 2.42 32.50
C THR A 233 -17.66 2.06 31.08
N GLU A 234 -18.52 2.28 30.08
CA GLU A 234 -18.21 2.05 28.67
C GLU A 234 -17.32 3.19 28.14
N ALA A 235 -17.62 4.44 28.51
CA ALA A 235 -16.82 5.61 28.19
C ALA A 235 -15.39 5.48 28.75
N ASP A 236 -15.25 5.16 30.04
CA ASP A 236 -13.95 5.00 30.71
C ASP A 236 -13.07 3.96 30.01
N GLU A 237 -13.64 2.81 29.62
CA GLU A 237 -12.91 1.76 28.89
C GLU A 237 -12.48 2.23 27.49
N LEU A 238 -13.37 2.91 26.76
CA LEU A 238 -13.08 3.40 25.41
C LEU A 238 -12.05 4.52 25.43
N THR A 239 -12.12 5.47 26.37
CA THR A 239 -11.14 6.53 26.57
C THR A 239 -9.77 5.95 26.93
N LYS A 240 -9.71 4.96 27.85
CA LYS A 240 -8.46 4.24 28.18
C LYS A 240 -7.79 3.59 26.95
N ARG A 241 -8.59 3.22 25.94
CA ARG A 241 -8.12 2.61 24.69
C ARG A 241 -7.85 3.62 23.56
N ASN A 242 -7.95 4.92 23.86
CA ASN A 242 -7.87 6.03 22.90
C ASN A 242 -8.89 5.89 21.77
N LEU A 243 -10.13 5.50 22.11
CA LEU A 243 -11.27 5.44 21.18
C LEU A 243 -12.25 6.58 21.38
N LEU A 244 -12.21 7.29 22.51
CA LEU A 244 -12.98 8.50 22.78
C LEU A 244 -12.06 9.67 23.18
N PRO A 245 -12.36 10.91 22.74
CA PRO A 245 -13.36 11.24 21.70
C PRO A 245 -12.95 10.63 20.34
N LEU A 246 -13.89 9.98 19.66
CA LEU A 246 -13.64 9.33 18.37
C LEU A 246 -13.60 10.40 17.29
N LYS A 247 -12.39 10.73 16.82
CA LYS A 247 -12.20 11.77 15.80
C LYS A 247 -12.31 11.21 14.38
N ASN A 248 -12.85 12.03 13.48
CA ASN A 248 -12.81 11.84 12.04
C ASN A 248 -12.01 12.98 11.39
N PRO A 249 -10.94 12.70 10.64
CA PRO A 249 -10.32 11.39 10.41
C PRO A 249 -9.45 10.91 11.59
N SER A 250 -9.37 9.59 11.77
CA SER A 250 -8.39 8.95 12.66
C SER A 250 -8.08 7.51 12.23
N ASN A 251 -6.87 7.03 12.54
CA ASN A 251 -6.48 5.63 12.25
C ASN A 251 -7.41 4.62 12.93
N LYS A 252 -7.93 4.93 14.12
CA LYS A 252 -8.90 4.09 14.83
C LYS A 252 -10.22 4.03 14.06
N LEU A 253 -10.71 5.18 13.57
CA LEU A 253 -11.92 5.22 12.73
C LEU A 253 -11.71 4.46 11.42
N TYR A 254 -10.54 4.57 10.78
CA TYR A 254 -10.20 3.78 9.59
C TYR A 254 -10.25 2.26 9.84
N ILE A 255 -9.71 1.79 10.96
CA ILE A 255 -9.84 0.39 11.38
C ILE A 255 -11.31 0.01 11.61
N LEU A 256 -12.08 0.89 12.27
CA LEU A 256 -13.51 0.66 12.49
C LEU A 256 -14.28 0.61 11.17
N SER A 257 -13.97 1.45 10.17
CA SER A 257 -14.61 1.43 8.84
C SER A 257 -14.44 0.09 8.13
N LYS A 258 -13.23 -0.45 8.07
CA LYS A 258 -12.98 -1.75 7.43
C LYS A 258 -13.67 -2.90 8.18
N LEU A 259 -13.62 -2.89 9.52
CA LEU A 259 -14.30 -3.88 10.35
C LEU A 259 -15.82 -3.78 10.20
N PHE A 260 -16.37 -2.57 10.12
CA PHE A 260 -17.80 -2.33 9.93
C PHE A 260 -18.27 -2.89 8.59
N GLY A 261 -17.58 -2.55 7.50
CA GLY A 261 -17.90 -3.06 6.16
C GLY A 261 -17.88 -4.59 6.11
N TYR A 262 -16.82 -5.22 6.61
CA TYR A 262 -16.73 -6.69 6.63
C TYR A 262 -17.76 -7.31 7.55
N CYS A 263 -17.93 -6.74 8.75
CA CYS A 263 -18.91 -7.23 9.72
C CYS A 263 -20.29 -7.23 9.11
N LEU A 264 -20.70 -6.23 8.31
CA LEU A 264 -22.02 -6.20 7.65
C LEU A 264 -22.28 -7.45 6.79
N GLY A 265 -21.29 -7.93 6.04
CA GLY A 265 -21.37 -9.18 5.28
C GLY A 265 -21.19 -10.41 6.18
N ASP A 266 -19.93 -10.76 6.45
CA ASP A 266 -19.54 -12.00 7.15
C ASP A 266 -19.24 -11.79 8.63
N GLY A 267 -20.16 -11.12 9.33
CA GLY A 267 -20.06 -10.92 10.78
C GLY A 267 -21.41 -10.89 11.48
N THR A 268 -21.39 -10.91 12.80
CA THR A 268 -22.58 -10.77 13.63
C THR A 268 -22.27 -9.96 14.87
N LEU A 269 -23.23 -9.12 15.27
CA LEU A 269 -23.18 -8.38 16.52
C LEU A 269 -24.42 -8.74 17.33
N TYR A 270 -24.22 -9.18 18.57
CA TYR A 270 -25.34 -9.46 19.49
C TYR A 270 -24.91 -9.26 20.94
N PHE A 271 -25.91 -9.20 21.81
CA PHE A 271 -25.70 -9.17 23.26
C PHE A 271 -26.28 -10.44 23.85
N SER A 272 -25.56 -11.02 24.80
CA SER A 272 -26.03 -12.17 25.57
C SER A 272 -25.55 -11.98 27.00
N ASN A 273 -26.49 -12.08 27.95
CA ASN A 273 -26.27 -11.70 29.34
C ASN A 273 -25.70 -10.27 29.45
N LYS A 274 -24.70 -10.04 30.32
CA LYS A 274 -24.00 -8.76 30.47
C LYS A 274 -22.85 -8.56 29.46
N LYS A 275 -22.74 -9.40 28.42
CA LYS A 275 -21.64 -9.35 27.42
C LYS A 275 -22.15 -8.90 26.04
N GLY A 276 -21.28 -8.20 25.31
CA GLY A 276 -21.48 -7.90 23.89
C GLY A 276 -20.49 -8.70 23.04
N PHE A 277 -20.94 -9.13 21.87
CA PHE A 277 -20.17 -9.95 20.94
C PHE A 277 -20.13 -9.29 19.57
N VAL A 278 -18.93 -9.17 19.01
CA VAL A 278 -18.70 -8.79 17.60
C VAL A 278 -17.88 -9.91 16.98
N ASN A 279 -18.55 -10.80 16.24
CA ASN A 279 -17.95 -12.01 15.71
C ASN A 279 -17.82 -11.92 14.18
N PHE A 280 -16.80 -12.57 13.65
CA PHE A 280 -16.46 -12.57 12.22
C PHE A 280 -16.26 -14.00 11.72
N TYR A 281 -16.58 -14.24 10.46
CA TYR A 281 -16.49 -15.55 9.81
C TYR A 281 -15.61 -15.43 8.58
N GLY A 282 -14.78 -16.42 8.30
CA GLY A 282 -13.87 -16.35 7.15
C GLY A 282 -12.81 -17.43 7.14
N SER A 283 -11.80 -17.25 6.29
CA SER A 283 -10.60 -18.10 6.32
C SER A 283 -9.76 -17.80 7.57
N LYS A 284 -8.99 -18.78 8.05
CA LYS A 284 -8.12 -18.57 9.23
C LYS A 284 -7.18 -17.38 9.04
N GLU A 285 -6.59 -17.25 7.84
CA GLU A 285 -5.64 -16.19 7.53
C GLU A 285 -6.29 -14.80 7.54
N ASP A 286 -7.48 -14.67 6.94
CA ASP A 286 -8.23 -13.41 6.93
C ASP A 286 -8.69 -13.02 8.35
N LEU A 287 -9.08 -13.99 9.16
CA LEU A 287 -9.48 -13.77 10.55
C LEU A 287 -8.29 -13.35 11.44
N GLU A 288 -7.06 -13.80 11.17
CA GLU A 288 -5.88 -13.29 11.88
C GLU A 288 -5.65 -11.80 11.55
N ASN A 289 -5.89 -11.37 10.31
CA ASN A 289 -5.83 -9.95 9.94
C ASN A 289 -6.89 -9.11 10.69
N ILE A 290 -8.12 -9.62 10.79
CA ILE A 290 -9.19 -8.97 11.58
C ILE A 290 -8.80 -8.90 13.06
N LYS A 291 -8.27 -10.00 13.61
CA LYS A 291 -7.82 -10.08 15.01
C LYS A 291 -6.72 -9.08 15.32
N LEU A 292 -5.74 -8.90 14.43
CA LEU A 292 -4.69 -7.89 14.59
C LEU A 292 -5.27 -6.47 14.65
N ASP A 293 -6.27 -6.17 13.84
CA ASP A 293 -6.94 -4.86 13.88
C ASP A 293 -7.80 -4.67 15.13
N ILE A 294 -8.47 -5.71 15.63
CA ILE A 294 -9.17 -5.68 16.93
C ILE A 294 -8.16 -5.43 18.07
N GLN A 295 -6.99 -6.08 18.03
CA GLN A 295 -5.90 -5.84 18.99
C GLN A 295 -5.36 -4.42 18.91
N ARG A 296 -5.28 -3.82 17.72
CA ARG A 296 -4.92 -2.41 17.54
C ARG A 296 -5.97 -1.45 18.10
N LEU A 297 -7.24 -1.84 18.17
CA LEU A 297 -8.27 -1.11 18.93
C LEU A 297 -8.14 -1.32 20.44
N GLY A 298 -7.26 -2.23 20.88
CA GLY A 298 -6.97 -2.58 22.27
C GLY A 298 -7.66 -3.87 22.73
N PHE A 299 -8.60 -4.42 21.95
CA PHE A 299 -9.44 -5.53 22.40
C PHE A 299 -8.81 -6.90 22.09
N SER A 300 -9.18 -7.90 22.88
CA SER A 300 -8.80 -9.29 22.64
C SER A 300 -9.86 -10.01 21.83
N ALA A 301 -9.44 -10.82 20.86
CA ALA A 301 -10.31 -11.74 20.13
C ALA A 301 -9.63 -13.10 19.94
N ARG A 302 -10.44 -14.16 19.84
CA ARG A 302 -9.96 -15.54 19.70
C ARG A 302 -10.58 -16.22 18.49
N ILE A 303 -9.75 -16.89 17.71
CA ILE A 303 -10.19 -17.69 16.57
C ILE A 303 -10.53 -19.09 17.07
N TYR A 304 -11.72 -19.54 16.72
CA TYR A 304 -12.22 -20.88 16.90
C TYR A 304 -12.35 -21.55 15.54
N SER A 305 -12.32 -22.87 15.54
CA SER A 305 -12.62 -23.66 14.36
C SER A 305 -13.62 -24.74 14.69
N ARG A 306 -14.54 -24.99 13.77
CA ARG A 306 -15.54 -26.05 13.89
C ARG A 306 -15.51 -26.90 12.63
N THR A 307 -15.56 -28.21 12.80
CA THR A 307 -15.73 -29.15 11.69
C THR A 307 -17.20 -29.47 11.53
N ARG A 308 -17.72 -29.38 10.30
CA ARG A 308 -19.11 -29.71 9.97
C ARG A 308 -19.15 -30.75 8.87
N ASN A 309 -19.98 -31.77 9.10
CA ASN A 309 -20.33 -32.76 8.09
C ASN A 309 -21.53 -32.21 7.31
N HIS A 310 -21.32 -31.93 6.02
CA HIS A 310 -22.36 -31.48 5.12
C HIS A 310 -22.86 -32.64 4.28
N LYS A 311 -24.18 -32.65 4.03
CA LYS A 311 -24.85 -33.59 3.13
C LYS A 311 -25.72 -32.75 2.20
N ILE A 312 -25.31 -32.60 0.95
CA ILE A 312 -26.07 -31.89 -0.08
C ILE A 312 -26.62 -32.93 -1.06
N LYS A 313 -27.91 -32.86 -1.36
CA LYS A 313 -28.53 -33.65 -2.44
C LYS A 313 -28.50 -32.79 -3.70
N ASP A 314 -27.74 -33.20 -4.71
CA ASP A 314 -27.77 -32.62 -6.04
C ASP A 314 -28.40 -33.60 -7.04
N GLN A 315 -28.47 -33.20 -8.31
CA GLN A 315 -29.04 -34.01 -9.39
C GLN A 315 -28.27 -35.30 -9.69
N TYR A 316 -27.07 -35.48 -9.13
CA TYR A 316 -26.21 -36.65 -9.30
C TYR A 316 -26.12 -37.52 -8.04
N GLY A 317 -26.83 -37.16 -6.96
CA GLY A 317 -26.93 -37.94 -5.73
C GLY A 317 -26.63 -37.16 -4.47
N ILE A 318 -26.26 -37.90 -3.40
CA ILE A 318 -25.97 -37.33 -2.09
C ILE A 318 -24.46 -37.09 -1.98
N LYS A 319 -24.04 -35.83 -2.05
CA LYS A 319 -22.66 -35.43 -1.81
C LYS A 319 -22.44 -35.16 -0.31
N LYS A 320 -21.63 -36.01 0.33
CA LYS A 320 -21.14 -35.78 1.70
C LYS A 320 -19.75 -35.14 1.63
N PHE A 321 -19.52 -34.09 2.39
CA PHE A 321 -18.20 -33.49 2.53
C PHE A 321 -18.02 -32.89 3.92
N ILE A 322 -16.78 -32.87 4.38
CA ILE A 322 -16.41 -32.30 5.67
C ILE A 322 -15.78 -30.93 5.42
N THR A 323 -16.31 -29.90 6.05
CA THR A 323 -15.76 -28.54 5.96
C THR A 323 -15.32 -28.09 7.35
N LYS A 324 -14.11 -27.53 7.42
CA LYS A 324 -13.64 -26.81 8.61
C LYS A 324 -13.92 -25.32 8.44
N THR A 325 -14.79 -24.78 9.29
CA THR A 325 -15.14 -23.36 9.31
C THR A 325 -14.42 -22.66 10.46
N TYR A 326 -13.97 -21.43 10.25
CA TYR A 326 -13.33 -20.61 11.29
C TYR A 326 -14.21 -19.42 11.68
N GLU A 327 -14.16 -19.08 12.96
CA GLU A 327 -14.93 -17.99 13.54
C GLU A 327 -14.03 -17.19 14.49
N LEU A 328 -13.99 -15.87 14.37
CA LEU A 328 -13.31 -14.99 15.30
C LEU A 328 -14.33 -14.41 16.27
N HIS A 329 -14.13 -14.63 17.57
CA HIS A 329 -15.03 -14.14 18.61
C HIS A 329 -14.36 -13.01 19.39
N CYS A 330 -15.05 -11.86 19.45
CA CYS A 330 -14.66 -10.72 20.29
C CYS A 330 -15.75 -10.44 21.31
N SER A 331 -15.53 -10.84 22.57
CA SER A 331 -16.46 -10.67 23.68
C SER A 331 -16.14 -9.40 24.47
N ALA A 332 -16.40 -8.24 23.86
CA ALA A 332 -16.14 -6.94 24.46
C ALA A 332 -17.40 -6.07 24.39
N LYS A 333 -18.00 -5.77 25.55
CA LYS A 333 -19.25 -5.01 25.64
C LYS A 333 -19.09 -3.59 25.12
N SER A 334 -18.05 -2.87 25.51
CA SER A 334 -17.76 -1.50 25.06
C SER A 334 -17.53 -1.44 23.55
N LEU A 335 -16.79 -2.39 22.96
CA LEU A 335 -16.62 -2.48 21.51
C LEU A 335 -17.96 -2.73 20.79
N ALA A 336 -18.77 -3.67 21.28
CA ALA A 336 -20.09 -3.92 20.70
C ALA A 336 -20.99 -2.68 20.79
N LYS A 337 -20.98 -1.95 21.91
CA LYS A 337 -21.71 -0.70 22.08
C LYS A 337 -21.21 0.41 21.16
N LEU A 338 -19.90 0.50 20.95
CA LEU A 338 -19.31 1.42 19.97
C LEU A 338 -19.81 1.12 18.55
N PHE A 339 -19.84 -0.15 18.13
CA PHE A 339 -20.39 -0.53 16.83
C PHE A 339 -21.87 -0.19 16.70
N VAL A 340 -22.67 -0.41 17.76
CA VAL A 340 -24.08 -0.01 17.78
C VAL A 340 -24.22 1.51 17.62
N LYS A 341 -23.43 2.31 18.33
CA LYS A 341 -23.42 3.78 18.21
C LYS A 341 -22.96 4.25 16.83
N LEU A 342 -22.10 3.49 16.16
CA LEU A 342 -21.71 3.72 14.77
C LEU A 342 -22.75 3.22 13.75
N GLY A 343 -23.86 2.62 14.19
CA GLY A 343 -24.98 2.19 13.33
C GLY A 343 -24.95 0.73 12.87
N MET A 344 -24.17 -0.15 13.51
CA MET A 344 -24.15 -1.58 13.18
C MET A 344 -25.45 -2.26 13.63
N PRO A 345 -26.16 -3.01 12.75
CA PRO A 345 -27.35 -3.77 13.13
C PRO A 345 -27.03 -4.85 14.17
N VAL A 346 -27.95 -5.01 15.13
CA VAL A 346 -27.88 -6.03 16.20
C VAL A 346 -28.71 -7.25 15.77
N GLY A 347 -28.13 -8.44 15.89
CA GLY A 347 -28.82 -9.71 15.65
C GLY A 347 -28.94 -10.08 14.17
N THR A 348 -30.08 -10.67 13.79
CA THR A 348 -30.26 -11.27 12.47
C THR A 348 -30.46 -10.22 11.38
N LYS A 349 -29.40 -9.91 10.62
CA LYS A 349 -29.43 -8.90 9.55
C LYS A 349 -30.40 -9.21 8.43
N THR A 350 -30.65 -10.48 8.13
CA THR A 350 -31.58 -10.86 7.04
C THR A 350 -33.01 -10.40 7.31
N ASN A 351 -33.37 -10.22 8.58
CA ASN A 351 -34.73 -9.91 9.04
C ASN A 351 -34.80 -8.54 9.75
N GLN A 352 -34.08 -7.54 9.25
CA GLN A 352 -34.17 -6.16 9.73
C GLN A 352 -33.75 -5.16 8.66
N ILE A 353 -34.06 -3.89 8.90
CA ILE A 353 -33.60 -2.76 8.10
C ILE A 353 -32.09 -2.58 8.28
N ILE A 354 -31.38 -2.35 7.18
CA ILE A 354 -29.98 -1.95 7.20
C ILE A 354 -29.80 -0.71 6.31
N ASN A 355 -28.98 0.23 6.77
CA ASN A 355 -28.58 1.41 6.02
C ASN A 355 -27.08 1.63 6.23
N ILE A 356 -26.44 2.32 5.29
CA ILE A 356 -25.08 2.83 5.50
C ILE A 356 -25.17 4.09 6.38
N PRO A 357 -24.45 4.15 7.52
CA PRO A 357 -24.44 5.32 8.40
C PRO A 357 -23.90 6.59 7.73
N ASP A 358 -24.37 7.76 8.18
CA ASP A 358 -24.00 9.06 7.60
C ASP A 358 -22.51 9.37 7.72
N TRP A 359 -21.84 8.92 8.79
CA TRP A 359 -20.41 9.12 8.96
C TRP A 359 -19.56 8.38 7.90
N ILE A 360 -20.12 7.33 7.28
CA ILE A 360 -19.53 6.67 6.11
C ILE A 360 -19.96 7.39 4.83
N MET A 361 -21.25 7.67 4.66
CA MET A 361 -21.79 8.35 3.46
C MET A 361 -21.15 9.72 3.23
N ASN A 362 -20.87 10.46 4.29
CA ASN A 362 -20.25 11.79 4.28
C ASN A 362 -18.76 11.76 4.68
N GLY A 363 -18.23 10.57 4.95
CA GLY A 363 -16.84 10.35 5.33
C GLY A 363 -15.83 10.84 4.29
N ASP A 364 -14.56 10.90 4.66
CA ASP A 364 -13.49 11.07 3.67
C ASP A 364 -13.42 9.86 2.72
N LYS A 365 -12.71 9.99 1.60
CA LYS A 365 -12.56 8.89 0.64
C LYS A 365 -11.88 7.66 1.25
N THR A 366 -11.05 7.82 2.28
CA THR A 366 -10.40 6.70 2.98
C THR A 366 -11.40 5.87 3.76
N ILE A 367 -12.32 6.49 4.50
CA ILE A 367 -13.45 5.85 5.20
C ILE A 367 -14.33 5.11 4.19
N LYS A 368 -14.75 5.80 3.13
CA LYS A 368 -15.60 5.22 2.08
C LYS A 368 -14.92 4.00 1.44
N ARG A 369 -13.64 4.13 1.08
CA ARG A 369 -12.84 3.04 0.50
C ARG A 369 -12.73 1.86 1.45
N LEU A 370 -12.36 2.09 2.72
CA LEU A 370 -12.16 1.04 3.71
C LEU A 370 -13.45 0.30 4.03
N PHE A 371 -14.56 1.02 4.17
CA PHE A 371 -15.89 0.43 4.31
C PHE A 371 -16.22 -0.47 3.11
N LEU A 372 -16.10 0.04 1.88
CA LEU A 372 -16.37 -0.73 0.67
C LEU A 372 -15.43 -1.94 0.55
N ALA A 373 -14.14 -1.77 0.79
CA ALA A 373 -13.16 -2.84 0.68
C ALA A 373 -13.37 -3.95 1.73
N GLY A 374 -13.79 -3.60 2.95
CA GLY A 374 -14.22 -4.56 3.96
C GLY A 374 -15.47 -5.32 3.55
N LEU A 375 -16.51 -4.61 3.08
CA LEU A 375 -17.74 -5.23 2.59
C LEU A 375 -17.48 -6.13 1.37
N PHE A 376 -16.61 -5.71 0.46
CA PHE A 376 -16.22 -6.50 -0.71
C PHE A 376 -15.39 -7.73 -0.33
N GLY A 377 -14.60 -7.65 0.73
CA GLY A 377 -13.90 -8.78 1.32
C GLY A 377 -14.84 -9.92 1.73
N ALA A 378 -16.02 -9.57 2.25
CA ALA A 378 -17.08 -10.52 2.58
C ALA A 378 -17.91 -10.91 1.33
N GLU A 379 -18.53 -9.94 0.67
CA GLU A 379 -19.70 -10.20 -0.19
C GLU A 379 -19.47 -10.04 -1.70
N LEU A 380 -18.42 -9.33 -2.14
CA LEU A 380 -18.21 -9.09 -3.57
C LEU A 380 -17.58 -10.30 -4.25
N SER A 381 -18.14 -10.73 -5.37
CA SER A 381 -17.59 -11.84 -6.16
C SER A 381 -16.11 -11.63 -6.52
N SER A 382 -15.31 -12.70 -6.45
CA SER A 382 -13.91 -12.67 -6.90
C SER A 382 -13.78 -12.30 -8.38
N PRO A 383 -12.67 -11.66 -8.79
CA PRO A 383 -12.34 -11.50 -10.21
C PRO A 383 -12.39 -12.85 -10.93
N LYS A 384 -13.13 -12.91 -12.04
CA LYS A 384 -13.30 -14.13 -12.84
C LYS A 384 -13.45 -13.80 -14.31
N THR A 385 -12.80 -14.57 -15.16
CA THR A 385 -12.91 -14.46 -16.62
C THR A 385 -14.12 -15.22 -17.16
N HIS A 386 -14.77 -14.69 -18.20
CA HIS A 386 -15.83 -15.37 -18.96
C HIS A 386 -15.37 -15.83 -20.35
N SER A 387 -14.21 -15.33 -20.78
CA SER A 387 -13.53 -15.69 -22.00
C SER A 387 -12.03 -15.47 -21.80
N LYS A 388 -11.20 -15.90 -22.75
CA LYS A 388 -9.74 -15.63 -22.70
C LYS A 388 -9.37 -14.17 -22.54
N THR A 389 -10.26 -13.24 -22.92
CA THR A 389 -9.96 -11.80 -22.95
C THR A 389 -10.95 -10.93 -22.17
N GLY A 390 -11.93 -11.51 -21.50
CA GLY A 390 -13.01 -10.76 -20.85
C GLY A 390 -13.30 -11.24 -19.43
N PHE A 391 -13.78 -10.31 -18.59
CA PHE A 391 -14.15 -10.56 -17.19
C PHE A 391 -15.65 -10.54 -16.99
N TYR A 392 -16.17 -11.38 -16.11
CA TYR A 392 -17.54 -11.24 -15.63
C TYR A 392 -17.69 -9.92 -14.87
N ALA A 393 -18.90 -9.34 -14.92
CA ALA A 393 -19.27 -8.23 -14.06
C ALA A 393 -19.17 -8.66 -12.59
N PRO A 394 -18.43 -7.94 -11.74
CA PRO A 394 -18.44 -8.19 -10.30
C PRO A 394 -19.84 -7.98 -9.74
N VAL A 395 -20.25 -8.86 -8.83
CA VAL A 395 -21.58 -8.87 -8.24
C VAL A 395 -21.44 -8.77 -6.73
N LEU A 396 -22.06 -7.74 -6.15
CA LEU A 396 -22.35 -7.67 -4.73
C LEU A 396 -23.75 -8.23 -4.51
N SER A 397 -23.93 -9.15 -3.56
CA SER A 397 -25.24 -9.75 -3.32
C SER A 397 -25.55 -9.86 -1.85
N LEU A 398 -26.78 -9.58 -1.46
CA LEU A 398 -27.25 -9.75 -0.09
C LEU A 398 -28.59 -10.50 -0.07
N ASN A 399 -28.75 -11.39 0.90
CA ASN A 399 -30.01 -12.08 1.17
C ASN A 399 -30.79 -11.34 2.25
N LYS A 400 -32.10 -11.14 2.02
CA LYS A 400 -33.04 -10.54 2.98
C LYS A 400 -34.35 -11.33 2.99
N ASN A 401 -35.09 -11.25 4.07
CA ASN A 401 -36.49 -11.67 4.05
C ASN A 401 -37.29 -10.75 3.12
N SER A 402 -38.25 -11.29 2.37
CA SER A 402 -38.93 -10.59 1.27
C SER A 402 -39.55 -9.25 1.69
N LYS A 403 -40.03 -9.14 2.95
CA LYS A 403 -40.56 -7.86 3.50
C LYS A 403 -39.53 -6.72 3.59
N TYR A 404 -38.23 -7.02 3.51
CA TYR A 404 -37.13 -6.04 3.52
C TYR A 404 -36.46 -5.89 2.14
N GLU A 405 -37.07 -6.40 1.06
CA GLU A 405 -36.53 -6.28 -0.29
C GLU A 405 -36.25 -4.82 -0.66
N GLU A 406 -37.23 -3.94 -0.44
CA GLU A 406 -37.13 -2.53 -0.82
C GLU A 406 -36.02 -1.81 -0.03
N ASN A 407 -35.89 -2.07 1.27
CA ASN A 407 -34.78 -1.54 2.06
C ASN A 407 -33.43 -2.05 1.55
N CYS A 408 -33.33 -3.33 1.16
CA CYS A 408 -32.12 -3.87 0.58
C CYS A 408 -31.74 -3.18 -0.73
N ARG A 409 -32.73 -2.86 -1.57
CA ARG A 409 -32.52 -2.08 -2.80
C ARG A 409 -32.02 -0.66 -2.47
N LYS A 410 -32.58 0.01 -1.45
CA LYS A 410 -32.09 1.31 -0.96
C LYS A 410 -30.63 1.22 -0.48
N PHE A 411 -30.27 0.17 0.27
CA PHE A 411 -28.88 -0.08 0.66
C PHE A 411 -27.95 -0.25 -0.55
N MET A 412 -28.39 -0.98 -1.59
CA MET A 412 -27.60 -1.11 -2.83
C MET A 412 -27.42 0.23 -3.55
N ILE A 413 -28.41 1.13 -3.52
CA ILE A 413 -28.29 2.49 -4.06
C ILE A 413 -27.27 3.30 -3.25
N GLN A 414 -27.25 3.19 -1.92
CA GLN A 414 -26.20 3.84 -1.12
C GLN A 414 -24.80 3.34 -1.49
N ILE A 415 -24.63 2.03 -1.76
CA ILE A 415 -23.38 1.47 -2.28
C ILE A 415 -23.04 2.02 -3.68
N MET A 416 -24.03 2.19 -4.56
CA MET A 416 -23.84 2.81 -5.87
C MET A 416 -23.28 4.24 -5.73
N ASN A 417 -23.90 5.06 -4.86
CA ASN A 417 -23.44 6.43 -4.62
C ASN A 417 -22.00 6.46 -4.08
N LEU A 418 -21.65 5.56 -3.15
CA LEU A 418 -20.27 5.44 -2.68
C LEU A 418 -19.29 5.01 -3.77
N LEU A 419 -19.70 4.15 -4.70
CA LEU A 419 -18.87 3.75 -5.85
C LEU A 419 -18.67 4.89 -6.86
N GLU A 420 -19.67 5.75 -7.03
CA GLU A 420 -19.61 6.93 -7.90
C GLU A 420 -18.57 7.95 -7.44
N ASP A 421 -18.35 8.10 -6.12
CA ASP A 421 -17.27 8.92 -5.57
C ASP A 421 -15.87 8.49 -6.05
N PHE A 422 -15.72 7.21 -6.45
CA PHE A 422 -14.50 6.64 -7.03
C PHE A 422 -14.56 6.52 -8.56
N ASN A 423 -15.58 7.11 -9.18
CA ASN A 423 -15.89 7.03 -10.61
C ASN A 423 -16.05 5.58 -11.10
N ILE A 424 -16.64 4.72 -10.27
CA ILE A 424 -16.94 3.32 -10.58
C ILE A 424 -18.42 3.21 -10.93
N LYS A 425 -18.69 2.77 -12.14
CA LYS A 425 -20.03 2.59 -12.69
C LYS A 425 -20.61 1.23 -12.33
N THR A 426 -21.87 1.24 -11.92
CA THR A 426 -22.73 0.06 -11.77
C THR A 426 -23.66 -0.06 -12.97
N THR A 427 -24.26 -1.23 -13.18
CA THR A 427 -25.14 -1.48 -14.33
C THR A 427 -26.57 -1.79 -13.96
N LYS A 428 -26.81 -2.65 -12.96
CA LYS A 428 -28.15 -3.12 -12.63
C LYS A 428 -28.27 -3.54 -11.17
N ILE A 429 -29.40 -3.22 -10.55
CA ILE A 429 -29.89 -3.89 -9.34
C ILE A 429 -30.99 -4.88 -9.75
N SER A 430 -30.81 -6.15 -9.42
CA SER A 430 -31.83 -7.19 -9.63
C SER A 430 -32.15 -7.93 -8.34
N SER A 431 -33.35 -8.51 -8.30
CA SER A 431 -33.83 -9.34 -7.19
C SER A 431 -34.17 -10.73 -7.71
N ARG A 432 -33.98 -11.76 -6.88
CA ARG A 432 -34.40 -13.13 -7.16
C ARG A 432 -34.93 -13.77 -5.88
N LYS A 433 -36.11 -14.39 -5.92
CA LYS A 433 -36.62 -15.20 -4.80
C LYS A 433 -35.69 -16.39 -4.55
N GLU A 434 -35.43 -16.67 -3.29
CA GLU A 434 -34.60 -17.77 -2.81
C GLU A 434 -35.42 -18.64 -1.84
N HIS A 435 -34.75 -19.51 -1.09
CA HIS A 435 -35.36 -20.44 -0.14
C HIS A 435 -36.12 -19.74 1.00
N LYS A 436 -37.04 -20.48 1.65
CA LYS A 436 -37.75 -20.05 2.86
C LYS A 436 -36.87 -20.29 4.09
N ASN A 437 -36.80 -19.30 4.99
CA ASN A 437 -36.16 -19.44 6.30
C ASN A 437 -37.21 -19.38 7.42
N ARG A 438 -36.79 -19.45 8.70
CA ARG A 438 -37.69 -19.39 9.86
C ARG A 438 -38.52 -18.10 9.98
N PHE A 439 -38.17 -17.06 9.23
CA PHE A 439 -38.85 -15.76 9.20
C PHE A 439 -39.68 -15.53 7.93
N GLY A 440 -39.76 -16.52 7.03
CA GLY A 440 -40.53 -16.45 5.79
C GLY A 440 -39.69 -16.58 4.52
N GLU A 441 -40.26 -16.17 3.39
CA GLU A 441 -39.56 -16.15 2.10
C GLU A 441 -38.34 -15.22 2.15
N THR A 442 -37.29 -15.58 1.39
CA THR A 442 -36.12 -14.75 1.22
C THR A 442 -35.93 -14.33 -0.23
N VAL A 443 -35.28 -13.18 -0.41
CA VAL A 443 -34.91 -12.60 -1.69
C VAL A 443 -33.42 -12.28 -1.66
N ARG A 444 -32.75 -12.57 -2.78
CA ARG A 444 -31.38 -12.14 -3.04
C ARG A 444 -31.39 -10.92 -3.93
N VAL A 445 -30.93 -9.80 -3.38
CA VAL A 445 -30.73 -8.56 -4.13
C VAL A 445 -29.28 -8.50 -4.59
N ARG A 446 -29.06 -8.17 -5.86
CA ARG A 446 -27.75 -8.20 -6.53
C ARG A 446 -27.48 -6.84 -7.18
N LEU A 447 -26.34 -6.25 -6.86
CA LEU A 447 -25.80 -5.08 -7.55
C LEU A 447 -24.67 -5.54 -8.48
N LEU A 448 -24.83 -5.28 -9.78
CA LEU A 448 -23.81 -5.55 -10.80
C LEU A 448 -22.94 -4.32 -11.02
N ILE A 449 -21.62 -4.50 -10.93
CA ILE A 449 -20.61 -3.50 -11.23
C ILE A 449 -20.16 -3.69 -12.69
N SER A 450 -20.01 -2.59 -13.45
CA SER A 450 -19.69 -2.67 -14.87
C SER A 450 -18.39 -3.44 -15.14
N ALA A 451 -18.46 -4.41 -16.06
CA ALA A 451 -17.34 -5.23 -16.53
C ALA A 451 -16.40 -4.49 -17.50
N ASN A 452 -16.65 -3.21 -17.78
CA ASN A 452 -15.73 -2.42 -18.59
C ASN A 452 -14.34 -2.40 -17.94
N GLU A 453 -13.30 -2.69 -18.71
CA GLU A 453 -11.95 -2.83 -18.17
C GLU A 453 -11.41 -1.58 -17.46
N ASN A 454 -11.77 -0.37 -17.89
CA ASN A 454 -11.39 0.86 -17.14
C ASN A 454 -12.12 0.90 -15.79
N ASN A 455 -13.36 0.46 -15.75
CA ASN A 455 -14.15 0.38 -14.52
C ASN A 455 -13.59 -0.66 -13.55
N LEU A 456 -13.24 -1.84 -14.05
CA LEU A 456 -12.60 -2.91 -13.26
C LEU A 456 -11.25 -2.47 -12.70
N LEU A 457 -10.42 -1.77 -13.48
CA LEU A 457 -9.17 -1.21 -12.98
C LEU A 457 -9.41 -0.21 -11.85
N LYS A 458 -10.43 0.65 -11.92
CA LYS A 458 -10.77 1.56 -10.82
C LYS A 458 -11.21 0.79 -9.59
N LEU A 459 -12.10 -0.19 -9.75
CA LEU A 459 -12.60 -1.02 -8.65
C LEU A 459 -11.46 -1.73 -7.91
N TRP A 460 -10.65 -2.51 -8.64
CA TRP A 460 -9.65 -3.37 -8.03
C TRP A 460 -8.39 -2.63 -7.60
N ARG A 461 -7.97 -1.58 -8.32
CA ARG A 461 -6.74 -0.83 -7.98
C ARG A 461 -6.98 0.28 -6.98
N ASN A 462 -8.16 0.89 -6.93
CA ASN A 462 -8.42 2.00 -5.99
C ASN A 462 -9.12 1.51 -4.72
N ILE A 463 -10.11 0.61 -4.83
CA ILE A 463 -10.84 0.08 -3.67
C ILE A 463 -10.25 -1.25 -3.21
N GLY A 464 -10.19 -2.24 -4.09
CA GLY A 464 -9.67 -3.57 -3.76
C GLY A 464 -10.50 -4.31 -2.72
N PHE A 465 -9.84 -5.15 -1.92
CA PHE A 465 -10.43 -6.01 -0.90
C PHE A 465 -9.66 -5.87 0.40
N GLU A 466 -10.35 -5.82 1.54
CA GLU A 466 -9.77 -5.96 2.89
C GLU A 466 -10.28 -7.27 3.50
N TYR A 467 -9.44 -7.93 4.30
CA TYR A 467 -9.78 -9.21 4.96
C TYR A 467 -10.19 -10.34 3.98
N ASN A 468 -9.61 -10.34 2.78
CA ASN A 468 -9.73 -11.44 1.84
C ASN A 468 -8.47 -11.50 0.96
N ASN A 469 -7.43 -12.18 1.46
CA ASN A 469 -6.12 -12.23 0.80
C ASN A 469 -6.22 -12.84 -0.61
N LYS A 470 -7.02 -13.90 -0.78
CA LYS A 470 -7.24 -14.55 -2.07
C LYS A 470 -7.88 -13.61 -3.09
N ARG A 471 -8.93 -12.86 -2.71
CA ARG A 471 -9.56 -11.88 -3.62
C ARG A 471 -8.61 -10.72 -3.94
N GLN A 472 -7.81 -10.29 -2.97
CA GLN A 472 -6.80 -9.25 -3.18
C GLN A 472 -5.74 -9.68 -4.21
N GLU A 473 -5.22 -10.90 -4.11
CA GLU A 473 -4.25 -11.46 -5.06
C GLU A 473 -4.85 -11.58 -6.46
N LEU A 474 -6.05 -12.17 -6.58
CA LEU A 474 -6.77 -12.28 -7.86
C LEU A 474 -7.05 -10.91 -8.48
N ALA A 475 -7.36 -9.90 -7.66
CA ALA A 475 -7.59 -8.53 -8.13
C ALA A 475 -6.31 -7.89 -8.68
N ASN A 476 -5.16 -8.19 -8.07
CA ASN A 476 -3.87 -7.75 -8.56
C ASN A 476 -3.51 -8.43 -9.90
N ILE A 477 -3.68 -9.75 -9.99
CA ILE A 477 -3.44 -10.51 -11.23
C ILE A 477 -4.36 -10.01 -12.35
N ALA A 478 -5.66 -9.86 -12.07
CA ALA A 478 -6.62 -9.37 -13.05
C ALA A 478 -6.31 -7.93 -13.50
N SER A 479 -5.87 -7.06 -12.59
CA SER A 479 -5.44 -5.70 -12.92
C SER A 479 -4.19 -5.70 -13.80
N TYR A 480 -3.20 -6.54 -13.48
CA TYR A 480 -1.99 -6.70 -14.28
C TYR A 480 -2.31 -7.18 -15.69
N TYR A 481 -3.15 -8.21 -15.80
CA TYR A 481 -3.62 -8.73 -17.08
C TYR A 481 -4.27 -7.63 -17.93
N ILE A 482 -5.22 -6.87 -17.37
CA ILE A 482 -5.91 -5.81 -18.11
C ILE A 482 -4.92 -4.72 -18.57
N LEU A 483 -3.91 -4.39 -17.75
CA LEU A 483 -2.91 -3.38 -18.11
C LEU A 483 -1.99 -3.85 -19.24
N LEU A 484 -1.51 -5.09 -19.18
CA LEU A 484 -0.77 -5.72 -20.28
C LEU A 484 -1.60 -5.69 -21.57
N LYS A 485 -2.86 -6.14 -21.47
CA LYS A 485 -3.81 -6.20 -22.58
C LYS A 485 -3.98 -4.85 -23.25
N LYS A 486 -4.16 -3.79 -22.45
CA LYS A 486 -4.33 -2.43 -22.95
C LYS A 486 -3.09 -1.88 -23.62
N ASN A 487 -1.90 -2.13 -23.06
CA ASN A 487 -0.65 -1.68 -23.66
C ASN A 487 -0.36 -2.39 -24.97
N GLU A 488 -0.55 -3.71 -25.03
CA GLU A 488 -0.43 -4.49 -26.26
C GLU A 488 -1.40 -3.96 -27.32
N ASN A 489 -2.66 -3.70 -26.95
CA ASN A 489 -3.63 -3.15 -27.88
C ASN A 489 -3.26 -1.74 -28.36
N LYS A 490 -2.76 -0.87 -27.47
CA LYS A 490 -2.27 0.48 -27.84
C LYS A 490 -1.07 0.40 -28.79
N PHE A 491 -0.12 -0.51 -28.52
CA PHE A 491 1.01 -0.77 -29.41
C PHE A 491 0.54 -1.18 -30.80
N ARG A 492 -0.35 -2.17 -30.89
CA ARG A 492 -0.91 -2.62 -32.17
C ARG A 492 -1.72 -1.55 -32.89
N GLN A 493 -2.49 -0.73 -32.17
CA GLN A 493 -3.22 0.41 -32.76
C GLN A 493 -2.26 1.42 -33.40
N ASN A 494 -1.14 1.73 -32.73
CA ASN A 494 -0.12 2.62 -33.28
C ASN A 494 0.55 2.03 -34.53
N LEU A 495 0.85 0.72 -34.54
CA LEU A 495 1.38 0.05 -35.72
C LEU A 495 0.39 0.08 -36.89
N ALA A 496 -0.87 -0.26 -36.63
CA ALA A 496 -1.94 -0.21 -37.64
C ALA A 496 -2.08 1.20 -38.25
N LYS A 497 -2.03 2.25 -37.42
CA LYS A 497 -2.05 3.64 -37.90
C LYS A 497 -0.87 3.94 -38.81
N ARG A 498 0.35 3.57 -38.42
CA ARG A 498 1.56 3.79 -39.24
C ARG A 498 1.53 3.01 -40.56
N ILE A 499 1.01 1.77 -40.55
CA ILE A 499 0.84 0.97 -41.77
C ILE A 499 -0.09 1.68 -42.76
N LYS A 500 -1.25 2.18 -42.27
CA LYS A 500 -2.19 2.96 -43.09
C LYS A 500 -1.57 4.27 -43.59
N GLU A 501 -0.75 4.93 -42.78
CA GLU A 501 0.00 6.13 -43.19
C GLU A 501 1.03 5.83 -44.29
N TYR A 502 1.79 4.74 -44.19
CA TYR A 502 2.76 4.38 -45.23
C TYR A 502 2.10 3.99 -46.54
N LYS A 503 0.94 3.31 -46.51
CA LYS A 503 0.14 3.09 -47.71
C LYS A 503 -0.26 4.41 -48.38
N LYS A 504 -0.73 5.38 -47.60
CA LYS A 504 -1.10 6.72 -48.12
C LYS A 504 0.10 7.47 -48.72
N LYS A 505 1.32 7.18 -48.24
CA LYS A 505 2.57 7.71 -48.80
C LYS A 505 3.08 6.96 -50.03
N GLY A 506 2.34 5.97 -50.54
CA GLY A 506 2.68 5.24 -51.76
C GLY A 506 3.63 4.06 -51.60
N LEU A 507 3.99 3.66 -50.36
CA LEU A 507 4.86 2.50 -50.14
C LEU A 507 4.17 1.20 -50.58
N LYS A 508 4.95 0.30 -51.18
CA LYS A 508 4.53 -1.07 -51.53
C LYS A 508 4.46 -1.95 -50.28
N ILE A 509 3.63 -3.00 -50.34
CA ILE A 509 3.46 -3.94 -49.21
C ILE A 509 4.80 -4.57 -48.78
N SER A 510 5.69 -4.90 -49.72
CA SER A 510 7.01 -5.48 -49.45
C SER A 510 7.89 -4.55 -48.62
N GLU A 511 7.86 -3.25 -48.92
CA GLU A 511 8.60 -2.21 -48.19
C GLU A 511 8.04 -2.05 -46.77
N VAL A 512 6.71 -2.03 -46.63
CA VAL A 512 6.04 -1.97 -45.32
C VAL A 512 6.35 -3.22 -44.48
N LYS A 513 6.32 -4.42 -45.09
CA LYS A 513 6.72 -5.66 -44.42
C LYS A 513 8.16 -5.59 -43.91
N HIS A 514 9.08 -5.05 -44.71
CA HIS A 514 10.46 -4.85 -44.32
C HIS A 514 10.60 -3.90 -43.12
N ILE A 515 9.89 -2.75 -43.13
CA ILE A 515 9.94 -1.74 -42.05
C ILE A 515 9.43 -2.28 -40.70
N PHE A 516 8.42 -3.16 -40.73
CA PHE A 516 7.81 -3.74 -39.53
C PHE A 516 8.31 -5.15 -39.20
N LYS A 517 9.37 -5.62 -39.88
CA LYS A 517 10.04 -6.88 -39.58
C LYS A 517 10.40 -6.96 -38.09
N ASN A 518 10.13 -8.10 -37.47
CA ASN A 518 10.32 -8.37 -36.04
C ASN A 518 9.46 -7.54 -35.05
N LYS A 519 8.57 -6.65 -35.53
CA LYS A 519 7.65 -5.88 -34.67
C LYS A 519 6.27 -6.51 -34.57
N ILE A 520 5.80 -7.10 -35.68
CA ILE A 520 4.51 -7.77 -35.75
C ILE A 520 4.49 -8.78 -36.90
N ASN A 521 3.54 -9.73 -36.89
CA ASN A 521 3.44 -10.74 -37.93
C ASN A 521 2.95 -10.15 -39.27
N GLU A 522 3.33 -10.80 -40.38
CA GLU A 522 3.02 -10.29 -41.72
C GLU A 522 1.51 -10.20 -42.00
N ARG A 523 0.74 -11.19 -41.53
CA ARG A 523 -0.73 -11.19 -41.68
C ARG A 523 -1.38 -9.95 -41.07
N PHE A 524 -0.87 -9.44 -39.96
CA PHE A 524 -1.33 -8.18 -39.37
C PHE A 524 -1.03 -6.99 -40.28
N ILE A 525 0.16 -6.98 -40.89
CA ILE A 525 0.59 -5.92 -41.80
C ILE A 525 -0.31 -5.89 -43.02
N GLU A 526 -0.46 -7.02 -43.71
CA GLU A 526 -1.32 -7.17 -44.88
C GLU A 526 -2.75 -6.74 -44.60
N ARG A 527 -3.31 -7.22 -43.48
CA ARG A 527 -4.68 -6.89 -43.08
C ARG A 527 -4.89 -5.37 -42.95
N HIS A 528 -4.01 -4.67 -42.23
CA HIS A 528 -4.15 -3.22 -42.03
C HIS A 528 -3.68 -2.39 -43.22
N PHE A 529 -2.92 -2.99 -44.14
CA PHE A 529 -2.52 -2.37 -45.40
C PHE A 529 -3.67 -2.44 -46.42
N TYR A 530 -4.28 -3.60 -46.62
CA TYR A 530 -5.33 -3.78 -47.63
C TYR A 530 -6.73 -3.42 -47.12
N GLU A 531 -7.09 -3.83 -45.91
CA GLU A 531 -8.45 -3.68 -45.37
C GLU A 531 -8.58 -2.44 -44.47
N ASP A 532 -9.79 -1.88 -44.36
CA ASP A 532 -10.12 -0.94 -43.28
C ASP A 532 -10.50 -1.68 -41.98
N ALA A 533 -9.66 -2.61 -41.58
CA ALA A 533 -9.92 -3.44 -40.41
C ALA A 533 -9.83 -2.64 -39.09
N LYS A 534 -10.79 -2.88 -38.18
CA LYS A 534 -10.68 -2.43 -36.78
C LYS A 534 -9.65 -3.28 -36.03
N GLN A 535 -8.87 -2.63 -35.19
CA GLN A 535 -7.85 -3.30 -34.37
C GLN A 535 -8.48 -4.15 -33.25
N ARG A 536 -8.08 -5.43 -33.16
CA ARG A 536 -8.53 -6.39 -32.13
C ARG A 536 -7.33 -7.09 -31.49
N ILE A 537 -7.49 -7.52 -30.24
CA ILE A 537 -6.46 -8.30 -29.56
C ILE A 537 -6.37 -9.72 -30.13
N SER A 538 -5.17 -10.30 -30.15
CA SER A 538 -4.96 -11.67 -30.60
C SER A 538 -5.53 -12.68 -29.59
N LEU A 539 -6.06 -13.80 -30.09
CA LEU A 539 -6.44 -14.94 -29.26
C LEU A 539 -5.23 -15.67 -28.64
N ASN A 540 -4.02 -15.41 -29.15
CA ASN A 540 -2.76 -15.91 -28.60
C ASN A 540 -2.18 -14.98 -27.51
N PHE A 541 -2.92 -13.95 -27.11
CA PHE A 541 -2.55 -13.14 -25.95
C PHE A 541 -2.50 -14.03 -24.70
N ILE A 542 -1.51 -13.79 -23.83
CA ILE A 542 -1.30 -14.51 -22.58
C ILE A 542 -2.64 -14.65 -21.84
N SER A 543 -2.99 -15.88 -21.44
CA SER A 543 -4.25 -16.22 -20.77
C SER A 543 -4.11 -16.30 -19.27
#